data_AF-A0A136KYS6-F1
#
_entry.id   AF-A0A136KYS6-F1
#
_cell.length_a   1.000
_cell.length_b   1.000
_cell.length_c   1.000
_cell.angle_alpha   90.00
_cell.angle_beta   90.00
_cell.angle_gamma   90.00
#
_symmetry.space_group_name_H-M   'P 1'
#
loop_
_entity.id
_entity.type
_entity.pdbx_description
1 polymer ?
#
loop_
_entity_poly.entity_id
_entity_poly.type
_entity_poly.pdbx_seq_one_letter_code
_entity_poly.pdbx_strand_id
1 'polypeptide(L)'
;MSKSSEQDKKVLNSLGYAQELSRRMGGFSNFAISFSIICILAGGISAFPLAFNSTGGGGAFIGWFLGGLFSLLVSFSMGQIASAYPTAGGLYHWGSILGGRFLGWLTAWFNLLGLLFVVSSVDVAVYQVFFRDLLLGTTFGVDVSTFGFWHQTVGLLIILITQALLNHYASK
;
A
#
# COMPACT_ATOMS: atom_id res chain seq x y z
N MET A 1 3.27 31.33 -11.72
CA MET A 1 2.08 30.61 -11.19
C MET A 1 1.42 29.91 -12.38
N SER A 2 1.57 28.59 -12.50
CA SER A 2 1.24 27.82 -13.71
C SER A 2 -0.28 27.78 -13.97
N LYS A 3 -0.73 28.00 -15.22
CA LYS A 3 -2.14 28.01 -15.66
C LYS A 3 -2.95 26.79 -15.20
N SER A 4 -2.31 25.63 -15.02
CA SER A 4 -2.92 24.39 -14.52
C SER A 4 -3.43 24.51 -13.07
N SER A 5 -2.72 25.26 -12.21
CA SER A 5 -3.16 25.46 -10.82
C SER A 5 -4.42 26.31 -10.70
N GLU A 6 -4.68 27.20 -11.66
CA GLU A 6 -5.86 28.07 -11.66
C GLU A 6 -7.09 27.36 -12.24
N GLN A 7 -6.91 26.46 -13.20
CA GLN A 7 -7.99 25.59 -13.71
C GLN A 7 -8.46 24.61 -12.64
N ASP A 8 -7.54 23.94 -11.93
CA ASP A 8 -7.90 23.02 -10.85
C ASP A 8 -8.59 23.73 -9.69
N LYS A 9 -8.19 24.97 -9.37
CA LYS A 9 -8.88 25.81 -8.37
C LYS A 9 -10.31 26.15 -8.77
N LYS A 10 -10.53 26.43 -10.06
CA LYS A 10 -11.87 26.70 -10.60
C LYS A 10 -12.73 25.45 -10.57
N VAL A 11 -12.17 24.28 -10.90
CA VAL A 11 -12.86 22.98 -10.79
C VAL A 11 -13.20 22.68 -9.32
N LEU A 12 -12.26 22.88 -8.39
CA LEU A 12 -12.49 22.65 -6.96
C LEU A 12 -13.56 23.57 -6.38
N ASN A 13 -13.53 24.87 -6.74
CA ASN A 13 -14.59 25.82 -6.38
C ASN A 13 -15.94 25.45 -7.00
N SER A 14 -15.97 24.96 -8.24
CA SER A 14 -17.20 24.51 -8.90
C SER A 14 -17.80 23.27 -8.23
N LEU A 15 -17.00 22.50 -7.50
CA LEU A 15 -17.41 21.35 -6.69
C LEU A 15 -17.76 21.74 -5.24
N GLY A 16 -17.70 23.04 -4.88
CA GLY A 16 -18.05 23.54 -3.56
C GLY A 16 -16.96 23.36 -2.49
N TYR A 17 -15.73 23.01 -2.87
CA TYR A 17 -14.62 22.81 -1.94
C TYR A 17 -13.58 23.95 -2.03
N ALA A 18 -13.24 24.55 -0.89
CA ALA A 18 -12.12 25.49 -0.78
C ALA A 18 -10.79 24.72 -0.83
N GLN A 19 -9.77 25.28 -1.49
CA GLN A 19 -8.44 24.67 -1.56
C GLN A 19 -7.69 24.88 -0.23
N GLU A 20 -7.85 23.97 0.72
CA GLU A 20 -7.22 24.04 2.05
C GLU A 20 -5.76 23.54 2.07
N LEU A 21 -5.36 22.65 1.15
CA LEU A 21 -3.98 22.12 1.09
C LEU A 21 -3.07 22.94 0.16
N SER A 22 -1.93 23.39 0.70
CA SER A 22 -0.86 23.97 -0.12
C SER A 22 -0.24 22.89 -1.02
N ARG A 23 -0.47 22.97 -2.34
CA ARG A 23 0.09 22.04 -3.34
C ARG A 23 1.60 22.29 -3.50
N ARG A 24 2.40 21.71 -2.59
CA ARG A 24 3.87 21.77 -2.61
C ARG A 24 4.53 20.48 -3.14
N MET A 25 3.77 19.40 -3.29
CA MET A 25 4.31 18.13 -3.82
C MET A 25 4.49 18.20 -5.33
N GLY A 26 5.74 18.18 -5.79
CA GLY A 26 6.09 18.04 -7.20
C GLY A 26 5.89 16.61 -7.71
N GLY A 27 6.01 16.41 -9.04
CA GLY A 27 5.83 15.11 -9.68
C GLY A 27 6.78 14.03 -9.15
N PHE A 28 8.04 14.37 -8.88
CA PHE A 28 9.01 13.46 -8.29
C PHE A 28 8.65 13.05 -6.85
N SER A 29 8.14 14.00 -6.05
CA SER A 29 7.69 13.71 -4.67
C SER A 29 6.50 12.76 -4.67
N ASN A 30 5.52 12.97 -5.54
CA ASN A 30 4.38 12.06 -5.67
C ASN A 30 4.79 10.67 -6.18
N PHE A 31 5.76 10.60 -7.11
CA PHE A 31 6.31 9.33 -7.55
C PHE A 31 7.04 8.59 -6.42
N ALA A 32 7.90 9.28 -5.67
CA ALA A 32 8.65 8.70 -4.56
C ALA A 32 7.73 8.15 -3.46
N ILE A 33 6.64 8.85 -3.15
CA ILE A 33 5.63 8.40 -2.18
C ILE A 33 4.94 7.13 -2.69
N SER A 34 4.46 7.13 -3.94
CA SER A 34 3.82 5.94 -4.54
C SER A 34 4.77 4.74 -4.59
N PHE A 35 6.04 4.97 -4.93
CA PHE A 35 7.07 3.92 -4.93
C PHE A 35 7.30 3.34 -3.53
N SER A 36 7.35 4.20 -2.51
CA SER A 36 7.46 3.78 -1.12
C SER A 36 6.26 2.96 -0.66
N ILE A 37 5.05 3.31 -1.08
CA ILE A 37 3.81 2.61 -0.71
C ILE A 37 3.76 1.20 -1.34
N ILE A 38 4.13 1.07 -2.62
CA ILE A 38 4.08 -0.22 -3.34
C ILE A 38 5.13 -1.21 -2.77
N CYS A 39 6.21 -0.72 -2.17
CA CYS A 39 7.25 -1.50 -1.50
C CYS A 39 7.60 -2.82 -2.24
N ILE A 40 8.18 -2.67 -3.43
CA ILE A 40 8.52 -3.81 -4.31
C ILE A 40 9.51 -4.76 -3.65
N LEU A 41 10.36 -4.27 -2.74
CA LEU A 41 11.36 -5.06 -2.05
C LEU A 41 10.72 -6.13 -1.14
N ALA A 42 9.82 -5.73 -0.23
CA ALA A 42 9.21 -6.64 0.73
C ALA A 42 8.27 -7.64 0.02
N GLY A 43 7.47 -7.15 -0.94
CA GLY A 43 6.61 -7.99 -1.76
C GLY A 43 7.42 -8.99 -2.59
N GLY A 44 8.52 -8.53 -3.22
CA GLY A 44 9.36 -9.38 -4.04
C GLY A 44 10.05 -10.49 -3.27
N ILE A 45 10.67 -10.17 -2.12
CA ILE A 45 11.39 -11.16 -1.31
C ILE A 45 10.44 -12.27 -0.83
N SER A 46 9.21 -11.91 -0.47
CA SER A 46 8.23 -12.88 0.06
C SER A 46 7.52 -13.67 -1.06
N ALA A 47 7.19 -13.01 -2.18
CA ALA A 47 6.35 -13.59 -3.22
C ALA A 47 7.12 -14.31 -4.33
N PHE A 48 8.33 -13.86 -4.70
CA PHE A 48 9.10 -14.51 -5.77
C PHE A 48 9.47 -15.96 -5.46
N PRO A 49 10.01 -16.30 -4.29
CA PRO A 49 10.39 -17.67 -3.99
C PRO A 49 9.18 -18.62 -4.06
N LEU A 50 8.02 -18.17 -3.56
CA LEU A 50 6.77 -18.93 -3.61
C LEU A 50 6.33 -19.19 -5.05
N ALA A 51 6.30 -18.14 -5.88
CA ALA A 51 5.89 -18.24 -7.28
C ALA A 51 6.83 -19.13 -8.12
N PHE A 52 8.14 -19.02 -7.91
CA PHE A 52 9.12 -19.86 -8.58
C PHE A 52 9.03 -21.33 -8.14
N ASN A 53 8.76 -21.58 -6.86
CA ASN A 53 8.61 -22.93 -6.34
C ASN A 53 7.33 -23.61 -6.85
N SER A 54 6.22 -22.88 -6.98
CA SER A 54 4.93 -23.45 -7.39
C SER A 54 4.78 -23.68 -8.89
N THR A 55 5.31 -22.77 -9.72
CA THR A 55 4.99 -22.71 -11.16
C THR A 55 6.24 -22.79 -12.05
N GLY A 56 7.42 -22.86 -11.43
CA GLY A 56 8.70 -22.83 -12.13
C GLY A 56 9.04 -21.45 -12.71
N GLY A 57 10.25 -21.34 -13.26
CA GLY A 57 10.79 -20.11 -13.84
C GLY A 57 9.84 -19.43 -14.83
N GLY A 58 9.46 -20.15 -15.89
CA GLY A 58 8.66 -19.58 -16.98
C GLY A 58 7.24 -19.17 -16.58
N GLY A 59 6.58 -19.96 -15.72
CA GLY A 59 5.21 -19.68 -15.29
C GLY A 59 5.10 -18.45 -14.39
N ALA A 60 6.07 -18.25 -13.50
CA ALA A 60 6.13 -17.06 -12.64
C ALA A 60 6.28 -15.76 -13.46
N PHE A 61 7.11 -15.76 -14.51
CA PHE A 61 7.29 -14.60 -15.39
C PHE A 61 6.03 -14.27 -16.19
N ILE A 62 5.36 -15.27 -16.74
CA ILE A 62 4.11 -15.08 -17.49
C ILE A 62 3.00 -14.55 -16.57
N GLY A 63 2.87 -15.13 -15.36
CA GLY A 63 1.91 -14.67 -14.36
C GLY A 63 2.16 -13.23 -13.93
N TRP A 64 3.41 -12.84 -13.73
CA TRP A 64 3.76 -11.45 -13.42
C TRP A 64 3.42 -10.52 -14.59
N PHE A 65 3.83 -10.82 -15.82
CA PHE A 65 3.56 -9.92 -16.94
C PHE A 65 2.06 -9.75 -17.20
N LEU A 66 1.29 -10.85 -17.14
CA LEU A 66 -0.15 -10.82 -17.32
C LEU A 66 -0.82 -10.03 -16.19
N GLY A 67 -0.48 -10.30 -14.93
CA GLY A 67 -1.00 -9.56 -13.77
C GLY A 67 -0.65 -8.07 -13.82
N GLY A 68 0.58 -7.74 -14.24
CA GLY A 68 1.04 -6.37 -14.44
C GLY A 68 0.22 -5.63 -15.50
N LEU A 69 -0.09 -6.29 -16.62
CA LEU A 69 -0.91 -5.71 -17.68
C LEU A 69 -2.33 -5.39 -17.19
N PHE A 70 -2.97 -6.30 -16.45
CA PHE A 70 -4.27 -6.02 -15.83
C PHE A 70 -4.19 -4.87 -14.81
N SER A 71 -3.15 -4.84 -13.98
CA SER A 71 -2.95 -3.75 -13.02
C SER A 71 -2.74 -2.40 -13.71
N LEU A 72 -2.07 -2.36 -14.87
CA LEU A 72 -1.88 -1.15 -15.66
C LEU A 72 -3.22 -0.63 -16.23
N LEU A 73 -4.06 -1.52 -16.75
CA LEU A 73 -5.39 -1.15 -17.24
C LEU A 73 -6.23 -0.50 -16.13
N VAL A 74 -6.25 -1.12 -14.94
CA VAL A 74 -6.96 -0.56 -13.78
C VAL A 74 -6.37 0.79 -13.35
N SER A 75 -5.03 0.91 -13.35
CA SER A 75 -4.33 2.16 -13.03
C SER A 75 -4.69 3.29 -13.99
N PHE A 76 -4.77 3.01 -15.30
CA PHE A 76 -5.20 4.00 -16.29
C PHE A 76 -6.64 4.46 -16.06
N SER A 77 -7.57 3.55 -15.77
CA SER A 77 -8.96 3.91 -15.43
C SER A 77 -9.02 4.79 -14.18
N MET A 78 -8.27 4.46 -13.13
CA MET A 78 -8.19 5.30 -11.92
C MET A 78 -7.54 6.66 -12.20
N GLY A 79 -6.54 6.71 -13.08
CA GLY A 79 -5.91 7.97 -13.50
C GLY A 79 -6.87 8.92 -14.22
N GLN A 80 -7.79 8.39 -15.03
CA GLN A 80 -8.84 9.19 -15.66
C GLN A 80 -9.83 9.76 -14.62
N ILE A 81 -10.26 8.94 -13.65
CA ILE A 81 -11.17 9.37 -12.58
C ILE A 81 -10.50 10.45 -11.72
N ALA A 82 -9.23 10.25 -11.34
CA ALA A 82 -8.47 11.22 -10.54
C ALA A 82 -8.26 12.55 -11.27
N SER A 83 -8.17 12.54 -12.60
CA SER A 83 -8.06 13.75 -13.43
C SER A 83 -9.39 14.49 -13.54
N ALA A 84 -10.51 13.76 -13.61
CA ALA A 84 -11.85 14.33 -13.69
C ALA A 84 -12.34 14.89 -12.35
N TYR A 85 -11.96 14.25 -11.24
CA TYR A 85 -12.36 14.62 -9.88
C TYR A 85 -11.13 14.82 -8.99
N PRO A 86 -10.46 16.00 -9.08
CA PRO A 86 -9.29 16.32 -8.26
C PRO A 86 -9.70 16.73 -6.82
N THR A 87 -10.53 15.91 -6.17
CA THR A 87 -11.00 16.11 -4.81
C THR A 87 -10.20 15.26 -3.83
N ALA A 88 -9.95 15.79 -2.62
CA ALA A 88 -9.18 15.12 -1.58
C ALA A 88 -9.93 13.93 -0.92
N GLY A 89 -11.09 13.52 -1.45
CA GLY A 89 -11.99 12.55 -0.82
C GLY A 89 -11.65 11.07 -1.06
N GLY A 90 -10.62 10.78 -1.87
CA GLY A 90 -10.12 9.42 -2.11
C GLY A 90 -11.15 8.46 -2.74
N LEU A 91 -10.88 7.15 -2.64
CA LEU A 91 -11.67 6.09 -3.28
C LEU A 91 -13.14 6.08 -2.82
N TYR A 92 -13.41 6.39 -1.55
CA TYR A 92 -14.76 6.50 -1.00
C TYR A 92 -15.58 7.57 -1.74
N HIS A 93 -14.99 8.75 -1.92
CA HIS A 93 -15.66 9.87 -2.54
C HIS A 93 -15.95 9.60 -4.03
N TRP A 94 -14.98 9.06 -4.76
CA TRP A 94 -15.20 8.63 -6.15
C TRP A 94 -16.28 7.55 -6.25
N GLY A 95 -16.27 6.56 -5.36
CA GLY A 95 -17.31 5.52 -5.28
C GLY A 95 -18.70 6.09 -4.98
N SER A 96 -18.79 7.11 -4.12
CA SER A 96 -20.05 7.76 -3.77
C SER A 96 -20.64 8.61 -4.91
N ILE A 97 -19.78 9.21 -5.74
CA ILE A 97 -20.18 10.04 -6.90
C ILE A 97 -20.63 9.15 -8.06
N LEU A 98 -19.89 8.09 -8.36
CA LEU A 98 -20.15 7.22 -9.52
C LEU A 98 -21.24 6.17 -9.26
N GLY A 99 -21.34 5.67 -8.02
CA GLY A 99 -22.19 4.53 -7.67
C GLY A 99 -23.22 4.82 -6.57
N GLY A 100 -23.31 6.06 -6.10
CA GLY A 100 -24.17 6.44 -4.98
C GLY A 100 -23.62 6.04 -3.62
N ARG A 101 -24.36 6.42 -2.56
CA ARG A 101 -23.90 6.36 -1.17
C ARG A 101 -23.55 4.94 -0.68
N PHE A 102 -24.23 3.92 -1.19
CA PHE A 102 -23.97 2.51 -0.82
C PHE A 102 -22.66 1.99 -1.40
N LEU A 103 -22.38 2.24 -2.69
CA LEU A 103 -21.13 1.80 -3.31
C LEU A 103 -19.92 2.53 -2.71
N GLY A 104 -20.04 3.84 -2.43
CA GLY A 104 -19.03 4.56 -1.66
C GLY A 104 -18.75 3.90 -0.30
N TRP A 105 -19.79 3.65 0.50
CA TRP A 105 -19.67 3.00 1.81
C TRP A 105 -19.01 1.62 1.71
N LEU A 106 -19.42 0.80 0.74
CA LEU A 106 -18.85 -0.52 0.50
C LEU A 106 -17.37 -0.44 0.11
N THR A 107 -16.99 0.50 -0.77
CA THR A 107 -15.59 0.74 -1.14
C THR A 107 -14.76 1.17 0.06
N ALA A 108 -15.29 1.99 0.97
CA ALA A 108 -14.58 2.35 2.21
C ALA A 108 -14.32 1.14 3.11
N TRP A 109 -15.31 0.26 3.28
CA TRP A 109 -15.13 -0.96 4.09
C TRP A 109 -14.14 -1.93 3.46
N PHE A 110 -14.20 -2.16 2.16
CA PHE A 110 -13.22 -3.00 1.48
C PHE A 110 -11.81 -2.41 1.55
N ASN A 111 -11.67 -1.09 1.42
CA ASN A 111 -10.39 -0.43 1.57
C ASN A 111 -9.85 -0.57 3.01
N LEU A 112 -10.71 -0.39 4.02
CA LEU A 112 -10.33 -0.56 5.42
C LEU A 112 -9.90 -2.00 5.72
N LEU A 113 -10.68 -2.99 5.31
CA LEU A 113 -10.34 -4.41 5.48
C LEU A 113 -9.04 -4.75 4.74
N GLY A 114 -8.88 -4.26 3.51
CA GLY A 114 -7.67 -4.43 2.72
C GLY A 114 -6.44 -3.91 3.46
N LEU A 115 -6.51 -2.69 4.01
CA LEU A 115 -5.43 -2.12 4.82
C LEU A 115 -5.14 -2.96 6.07
N LEU A 116 -6.16 -3.43 6.80
CA LEU A 116 -5.98 -4.28 7.98
C LEU A 116 -5.27 -5.60 7.64
N PHE A 117 -5.67 -6.26 6.56
CA PHE A 117 -5.06 -7.51 6.13
C PHE A 117 -3.65 -7.30 5.58
N VAL A 118 -3.42 -6.22 4.83
CA VAL A 118 -2.09 -5.88 4.28
C VAL A 118 -1.10 -5.60 5.41
N VAL A 119 -1.47 -4.77 6.40
CA VAL A 119 -0.60 -4.48 7.54
C VAL A 119 -0.26 -5.77 8.29
N SER A 120 -1.28 -6.58 8.63
CA SER A 120 -1.09 -7.85 9.32
C SER A 120 -0.19 -8.82 8.53
N SER A 121 -0.34 -8.88 7.22
CA SER A 121 0.51 -9.71 6.33
C SER A 121 1.97 -9.26 6.34
N VAL A 122 2.20 -7.94 6.27
CA VAL A 122 3.55 -7.36 6.29
C VAL A 122 4.23 -7.61 7.62
N ASP A 123 3.53 -7.50 8.76
CA ASP A 123 4.11 -7.78 10.08
C ASP A 123 4.58 -9.23 10.21
N VAL A 124 3.79 -10.19 9.68
CA VAL A 124 4.18 -11.60 9.62
C VAL A 124 5.39 -11.81 8.73
N ALA A 125 5.44 -11.16 7.57
CA ALA A 125 6.58 -11.24 6.66
C ALA A 125 7.86 -10.68 7.31
N VAL A 126 7.77 -9.55 8.00
CA VAL A 126 8.91 -8.94 8.74
C VAL A 126 9.41 -9.90 9.82
N TYR A 127 8.52 -10.51 10.60
CA TYR A 127 8.94 -11.46 11.62
C TYR A 127 9.63 -12.70 11.02
N GLN A 128 9.03 -13.32 9.99
CA GLN A 128 9.56 -14.55 9.39
C GLN A 128 10.88 -14.29 8.64
N VAL A 129 10.87 -13.35 7.69
CA VAL A 129 11.97 -13.15 6.75
C VAL A 129 13.14 -12.40 7.41
N PHE A 130 12.85 -11.35 8.17
CA PHE A 130 13.90 -10.49 8.74
C PHE A 130 14.35 -10.96 10.13
N PHE A 131 13.43 -11.17 11.07
CA PHE A 131 13.83 -11.52 12.43
C PHE A 131 14.24 -12.99 12.58
N ARG A 132 13.40 -13.91 12.11
CA ARG A 132 13.65 -15.35 12.26
C ARG A 132 14.78 -15.82 11.34
N ASP A 133 14.63 -15.63 10.03
CA ASP A 133 15.57 -16.24 9.09
C ASP A 133 16.89 -15.46 8.98
N LEU A 134 16.83 -14.15 8.75
CA LEU A 134 18.03 -13.32 8.55
C LEU A 134 18.78 -12.99 9.84
N LEU A 135 18.08 -12.48 10.86
CA LEU A 135 18.75 -12.04 12.09
C LEU A 135 19.15 -13.25 12.94
N LEU A 136 18.19 -14.09 13.36
CA LEU A 136 18.48 -15.22 14.24
C LEU A 136 19.18 -16.38 13.52
N GLY A 137 18.70 -16.76 12.34
CA GLY A 137 19.24 -17.87 11.57
C GLY A 137 20.63 -17.59 10.99
N THR A 138 20.76 -16.61 10.11
CA THR A 138 22.02 -16.40 9.37
C THR A 138 23.06 -15.55 10.11
N THR A 139 22.63 -14.57 10.91
CA THR A 139 23.58 -13.65 11.60
C THR A 139 24.05 -14.19 12.95
N PHE A 140 23.12 -14.74 13.75
CA PHE A 140 23.45 -15.28 15.08
C PHE A 140 23.61 -16.81 15.12
N GLY A 141 23.32 -17.52 14.03
CA GLY A 141 23.49 -18.98 13.95
C GLY A 141 22.57 -19.76 14.90
N VAL A 142 21.46 -19.16 15.33
CA VAL A 142 20.52 -19.75 16.28
C VAL A 142 19.60 -20.73 15.56
N ASP A 143 19.37 -21.88 16.16
CA ASP A 143 18.50 -22.93 15.62
C ASP A 143 17.02 -22.49 15.65
N VAL A 144 16.57 -21.90 14.54
CA VAL A 144 15.20 -21.36 14.38
C VAL A 144 14.12 -22.44 14.17
N SER A 145 14.51 -23.71 14.23
CA SER A 145 13.65 -24.89 14.16
C SER A 145 12.75 -25.05 15.39
N THR A 146 13.17 -24.55 16.56
CA THR A 146 12.41 -24.64 17.83
C THR A 146 11.40 -23.49 17.99
N PHE A 147 11.44 -22.48 17.12
CA PHE A 147 10.56 -21.32 17.19
C PHE A 147 9.14 -21.68 16.72
N GLY A 148 8.31 -22.10 17.68
CA GLY A 148 6.89 -22.35 17.47
C GLY A 148 6.02 -21.09 17.48
N PHE A 149 4.71 -21.31 17.41
CA PHE A 149 3.66 -20.27 17.37
C PHE A 149 3.83 -19.16 18.43
N TRP A 150 4.14 -19.53 19.67
CA TRP A 150 4.28 -18.56 20.77
C TRP A 150 5.38 -17.53 20.55
N HIS A 151 6.51 -17.94 19.96
CA HIS A 151 7.61 -17.01 19.65
C HIS A 151 7.20 -16.03 18.55
N GLN A 152 6.45 -16.51 17.56
CA GLN A 152 5.88 -15.68 16.51
C GLN A 152 4.90 -14.65 17.07
N THR A 153 3.99 -15.05 17.96
CA THR A 153 3.03 -14.13 18.57
C THR A 153 3.74 -13.04 19.37
N VAL A 154 4.73 -13.41 20.19
CA VAL A 154 5.50 -12.44 21.00
C VAL A 154 6.27 -11.47 20.09
N GLY A 155 6.94 -11.97 19.04
CA GLY A 155 7.65 -11.14 18.08
C GLY A 155 6.74 -10.15 17.36
N LEU A 156 5.56 -10.59 16.94
CA LEU A 156 4.55 -9.72 16.31
C LEU A 156 4.05 -8.64 17.27
N LEU A 157 3.79 -8.97 18.53
CA LEU A 157 3.39 -7.99 19.54
C LEU A 157 4.47 -6.91 19.74
N ILE A 158 5.74 -7.28 19.77
CA ILE A 158 6.85 -6.33 19.88
C ILE A 158 6.89 -5.39 18.67
N ILE A 159 6.75 -5.93 17.46
CA ILE A 159 6.74 -5.14 16.21
C ILE A 159 5.56 -4.15 16.23
N LEU A 160 4.35 -4.63 16.55
CA LEU A 160 3.14 -3.81 16.65
C LEU A 160 3.25 -2.70 17.70
N ILE A 161 3.76 -3.01 18.89
CA ILE A 161 3.97 -2.01 19.94
C ILE A 161 4.97 -0.96 19.47
N THR A 162 6.05 -1.38 18.82
CA THR A 162 7.07 -0.46 18.31
C THR A 162 6.48 0.47 17.24
N GLN A 163 5.71 -0.06 16.29
CA GLN A 163 5.01 0.74 15.29
C GLN A 163 3.99 1.71 15.92
N ALA A 164 3.22 1.24 16.90
CA ALA A 164 2.25 2.06 17.62
C ALA A 164 2.93 3.21 18.36
N LEU A 165 4.07 2.96 19.01
CA LEU A 165 4.88 3.98 19.67
C LEU A 165 5.43 4.99 18.65
N LEU A 166 6.06 4.51 17.57
CA LEU A 166 6.59 5.38 16.52
C LEU A 166 5.50 6.27 15.92
N ASN A 167 4.32 5.71 15.65
CA ASN A 167 3.19 6.46 15.12
C ASN A 167 2.64 7.49 16.14
N HIS A 168 2.61 7.13 17.43
CA HIS A 168 2.22 8.05 18.50
C HIS A 168 3.19 9.23 18.64
N TYR A 169 4.51 8.97 18.58
CA TYR A 169 5.53 10.01 18.69
C TYR A 169 5.65 10.85 17.41
N ALA A 170 5.41 10.29 16.23
CA ALA A 170 5.41 11.03 14.96
C ALA A 170 4.18 11.93 14.79
N SER A 171 3.11 11.70 15.56
CA SER A 171 1.89 12.51 15.56
C SER A 171 2.00 13.78 16.44
N LYS A 172 3.11 13.98 17.15
CA LYS A 172 3.41 15.22 17.90
C LYS A 172 4.43 16.06 17.13
#